data_AF-A0A433SEJ3-F1
#
_entry.id   AF-A0A433SEJ3-F1
#
_cell.length_a   1.000
_cell.length_b   1.000
_cell.length_c   1.000
_cell.angle_alpha   90.00
_cell.angle_beta   90.00
_cell.angle_gamma   90.00
#
_symmetry.space_group_name_H-M   'P 1'
#
loop_
_entity.id
_entity.type
_entity.pdbx_description
1 polymer ?
#
loop_
_entity_poly.entity_id
_entity_poly.type
_entity_poly.pdbx_seq_one_letter_code
_entity_poly.pdbx_strand_id
1 'polypeptide(L)' 'MKLDQELQDYLDKNNLTVDVIGFRPAVFDREGNVICMGGTVHTAVRKAIWLSSICPHYYACERKGPASESRS' A
#
# COMPACT_ATOMS: atom_id res chain seq x y z
N MET A 1 4.16 3.46 19.64
CA MET A 1 5.22 3.19 18.63
C MET A 1 5.22 4.35 17.66
N LYS A 2 6.37 5.01 17.45
CA LYS A 2 6.52 6.01 16.39
C LYS A 2 6.94 5.27 15.11
N LEU A 3 6.39 5.68 13.97
CA LEU A 3 6.87 5.23 12.66
C LEU A 3 8.23 5.90 12.41
N ASP A 4 9.18 5.16 11.85
CA ASP A 4 10.47 5.74 11.42
C ASP A 4 10.23 6.93 10.48
N GLN A 5 10.96 8.03 10.69
CA GLN A 5 10.77 9.26 9.91
C GLN A 5 10.90 9.02 8.40
N GLU A 6 11.85 8.16 7.99
CA GLU A 6 12.04 7.80 6.58
C GLU A 6 10.79 7.16 5.95
N LEU A 7 10.06 6.34 6.72
CA LEU A 7 8.84 5.70 6.25
C LEU A 7 7.68 6.70 6.16
N GLN A 8 7.62 7.66 7.09
CA GLN A 8 6.66 8.75 7.03
C GLN A 8 6.92 9.65 5.81
N ASP A 9 8.17 10.04 5.59
CA ASP A 9 8.58 10.87 4.46
C ASP A 9 8.24 10.20 3.12
N TYR A 10 8.37 8.86 3.04
CA TYR A 10 7.95 8.10 1.85
C TYR A 10 6.44 8.18 1.62
N LEU A 11 5.62 8.02 2.66
CA LEU A 11 4.16 8.12 2.54
C LEU A 11 3.76 9.51 2.08
N ASP A 12 4.31 10.56 2.71
CA ASP A 12 4.00 11.95 2.40
C ASP A 12 4.42 12.31 0.97
N LYS A 13 5.62 11.88 0.54
CA LYS A 13 6.12 12.12 -0.82
C LYS A 13 5.27 11.46 -1.91
N ASN A 14 4.67 10.31 -1.61
CA ASN A 14 3.89 9.52 -2.56
C ASN A 14 2.37 9.69 -2.40
N ASN A 15 1.91 10.58 -1.51
CA ASN A 15 0.49 10.76 -1.16
C ASN A 15 -0.20 9.45 -0.77
N LEU A 16 0.48 8.64 0.04
CA LEU A 16 -0.02 7.38 0.55
C LEU A 16 -0.46 7.55 1.99
N THR A 17 -1.47 6.79 2.39
CA THR A 17 -1.93 6.75 3.77
C THR A 17 -1.84 5.33 4.31
N VAL A 18 -1.79 5.20 5.63
CA VAL A 18 -1.86 3.89 6.29
C VAL A 18 -3.05 3.88 7.21
N ASP A 19 -3.90 2.88 7.04
CA ASP A 19 -5.03 2.62 7.93
C ASP A 19 -5.12 1.13 8.25
N VAL A 20 -5.98 0.75 9.19
CA VAL A 20 -6.13 -0.63 9.64
C VAL A 20 -7.41 -1.22 9.06
N ILE A 21 -7.27 -2.28 8.24
CA ILE A 21 -8.40 -3.08 7.77
C ILE A 21 -8.55 -4.28 8.69
N GLY A 22 -9.55 -4.23 9.57
CA GLY A 22 -9.80 -5.24 10.60
C GLY A 22 -8.67 -5.26 11.64
N PHE A 23 -7.69 -6.16 11.45
CA PHE A 23 -6.52 -6.31 12.34
C PHE A 23 -5.18 -6.08 11.63
N ARG A 24 -5.20 -5.74 10.33
CA ARG A 24 -3.99 -5.62 9.52
C ARG A 24 -3.81 -4.20 9.00
N PRO A 25 -2.63 -3.58 9.22
CA PRO A 25 -2.27 -2.33 8.58
C PRO A 25 -2.21 -2.49 7.05
N ALA A 26 -2.82 -1.55 6.35
CA ALA A 26 -2.91 -1.46 4.91
C ALA A 26 -2.40 -0.10 4.45
N VAL A 27 -1.63 -0.07 3.37
CA VAL A 27 -1.22 1.16 2.69
C VAL A 27 -2.23 1.44 1.59
N PHE A 28 -2.72 2.67 1.55
CA PHE A 28 -3.69 3.15 0.58
C PHE A 28 -3.07 4.20 -0.33
N ASP A 29 -3.53 4.22 -1.58
CA ASP A 29 -3.25 5.34 -2.48
C ASP A 29 -4.18 6.54 -2.18
N ARG A 30 -3.94 7.64 -2.89
CA ARG A 30 -4.77 8.85 -2.82
C ARG A 30 -6.22 8.64 -3.25
N GLU A 31 -6.53 7.56 -3.97
CA GLU A 31 -7.87 7.23 -4.45
C GLU A 31 -8.62 6.31 -3.45
N GLY A 32 -7.94 5.90 -2.37
CA GLY A 32 -8.48 5.01 -1.35
C GLY A 32 -8.36 3.53 -1.69
N ASN A 33 -7.58 3.15 -2.71
CA ASN A 33 -7.34 1.76 -3.05
C ASN A 33 -6.25 1.17 -2.15
N VAL A 34 -6.45 -0.09 -1.76
CA VAL A 34 -5.44 -0.84 -1.00
C VAL A 34 -4.33 -1.29 -1.91
N ILE A 35 -3.10 -0.86 -1.62
CA ILE A 35 -1.90 -1.22 -2.37
C ILE A 35 -1.30 -2.50 -1.80
N CYS A 36 -1.14 -2.53 -0.49
CA CYS A 36 -0.61 -3.70 0.20
C CYS A 36 -0.97 -3.70 1.68
N MET A 37 -0.91 -4.88 2.28
CA MET A 37 -1.09 -5.08 3.72
C MET A 37 0.17 -5.68 4.34
N GLY A 38 0.37 -5.38 5.62
CA GLY A 38 1.46 -5.92 6.45
C GLY A 38 0.95 -6.48 7.78
N GLY A 39 1.81 -7.18 8.50
CA GLY A 39 1.54 -7.57 9.90
C GLY A 39 1.70 -6.41 10.88
N THR A 40 2.45 -5.37 10.48
CA THR A 40 2.62 -4.11 11.22
C THR A 40 2.64 -2.95 10.22
N VAL A 41 2.45 -1.71 10.71
CA VAL A 41 2.57 -0.49 9.89
C VAL A 41 3.93 -0.45 9.18
N HIS A 42 5.03 -0.72 9.90
CA HIS A 42 6.37 -0.74 9.33
C HIS A 42 6.52 -1.76 8.19
N THR A 43 5.97 -2.96 8.38
CA THR A 43 5.98 -4.01 7.34
C THR A 43 5.18 -3.59 6.12
N ALA A 44 4.01 -2.98 6.31
CA ALA A 44 3.15 -2.53 5.22
C ALA A 44 3.84 -1.43 4.39
N VAL A 45 4.42 -0.40 5.04
CA VAL A 45 5.10 0.69 4.33
C VAL A 45 6.36 0.20 3.62
N ARG A 46 7.19 -0.64 4.27
CA ARG A 46 8.38 -1.22 3.61
C ARG A 46 8.01 -2.06 2.38
N LYS A 47 6.88 -2.77 2.44
CA LYS A 47 6.35 -3.53 1.31
C LYS A 47 5.91 -2.62 0.18
N ALA A 48 5.25 -1.49 0.47
CA ALA A 48 4.91 -0.49 -0.54
C ALA A 48 6.16 0.09 -1.23
N ILE A 49 7.20 0.42 -0.46
CA ILE A 49 8.50 0.87 -1.02
C ILE A 49 9.07 -0.17 -1.98
N TRP A 50 9.12 -1.43 -1.55
CA TRP A 50 9.64 -2.53 -2.36
C TRP A 50 8.81 -2.79 -3.63
N LEU A 51 7.47 -2.68 -3.55
CA LEU A 51 6.61 -2.80 -4.73
C LEU A 51 6.86 -1.66 -5.72
N SER A 52 7.09 -0.44 -5.23
CA SER A 52 7.38 0.72 -6.07
C SER A 52 8.74 0.65 -6.77
N SER A 53 9.73 -0.04 -6.19
CA SER A 53 11.05 -0.21 -6.81
C SER A 53 11.06 -1.28 -7.90
N ILE A 54 10.21 -2.30 -7.78
CA ILE A 54 10.11 -3.38 -8.77
C ILE A 54 9.19 -3.00 -9.92
N CYS A 55 8.13 -2.25 -9.64
CA CYS A 55 7.18 -1.84 -10.65
C CYS A 55 6.86 -0.34 -10.44
N PRO A 56 7.59 0.57 -11.11
CA PRO A 56 7.29 2.01 -11.04
C PRO A 56 5.88 2.35 -11.56
N HIS A 57 5.27 1.43 -12.32
CA HIS A 57 3.89 1.50 -12.77
C HIS A 57 2.90 0.71 -11.89
N TYR A 58 3.30 0.19 -10.71
CA TYR A 58 2.41 -0.61 -9.85
C TYR A 58 1.12 0.13 -9.51
N TYR A 59 1.24 1.42 -9.15
CA TYR A 59 0.12 2.33 -8.92
C TYR A 59 -0.79 2.52 -10.15
N ALA A 60 -0.30 2.22 -11.36
CA ALA A 60 -1.09 2.23 -12.59
C ALA A 60 -1.63 0.84 -12.97
N CYS A 61 -1.06 -0.24 -12.44
CA CYS A 61 -1.34 -1.61 -12.85
C CYS A 61 -2.55 -2.21 -12.12
N GLU A 62 -2.76 -1.86 -10.85
CA GLU A 62 -3.95 -2.32 -10.10
C GLU A 62 -5.24 -1.58 -10.48
N ARG A 63 -5.22 -0.68 -11.49
CA ARG A 63 -6.44 -0.21 -12.16
C ARG A 63 -7.21 -1.31 -12.87
N LYS A 64 -6.61 -2.49 -13.05
CA LYS A 64 -7.39 -3.72 -13.24
C LYS A 64 -7.58 -4.30 -11.84
N GLY A 65 -8.76 -4.04 -11.27
CA GLY A 65 -9.17 -4.57 -9.98
C GLY A 65 -8.97 -6.09 -9.88
N PRO A 66 -9.14 -6.67 -8.68
CA PRO A 66 -9.03 -8.11 -8.50
C PRO A 66 -9.85 -8.77 -9.60
N ALA A 67 -9.25 -9.75 -10.29
CA ALA A 67 -9.97 -10.63 -11.19
C ALA A 67 -11.13 -11.21 -10.40
N SER A 68 -12.31 -10.57 -10.51
CA SER A 68 -13.57 -11.14 -10.09
C SER A 68 -13.81 -12.31 -11.02
N GLU A 69 -13.33 -13.45 -10.53
CA GLU A 69 -13.87 -14.77 -10.74
C GLU A 69 -15.26 -14.72 -11.39
N SER A 70 -15.28 -14.69 -12.73
CA SER A 70 -16.49 -14.93 -13.49
C SER A 70 -16.61 -16.45 -13.60
N ARG A 71 -17.01 -17.08 -12.50
CA ARG A 71 -17.67 -18.38 -12.55
C ARG A 71 -19.10 -18.11 -12.99
N SER A 72 -19.40 -18.41 -14.25
CA SER A 72 -20.72 -18.75 -14.76
C SER A 72 -20.53 -19.74 -15.90
#